data_AF-A0A414ZQV0-F1
#
_entry.id   AF-A0A414ZQV0-F1
#
_cell.length_a   1.000
_cell.length_b   1.000
_cell.length_c   1.000
_cell.angle_alpha   90.00
_cell.angle_beta   90.00
_cell.angle_gamma   90.00
#
_symmetry.space_group_name_H-M   'P 1'
#
loop_
_entity.id
_entity.type
_entity.pdbx_description
1 polymer ?
#
loop_
_entity_poly.entity_id
_entity_poly.type
_entity_poly.pdbx_seq_one_letter_code
_entity_poly.pdbx_strand_id
1 'polypeptide(L)'
;MSFRDAKAAKIGGKFLVYGESGSGKSTFQLTFPKVACIDSEAGVAHYEGRDITLNNGNTYNNLILVDNTSDLDELESDLDDFLDGEYDKKIETLSIDSETKFYGTMQVGAQEVEEKRARKKGGNVDDANISQRSWGRIKILNLKLQQLKIDLSTRGIHIISVAQGTDKRDDSGEKIIGIKPDMHKSVGFDYDTVLEFFTKEEADGTHYYAKVLKDRTKVTKRGDIIENPCYDIWKDYFEGRSKLETNQTSYKNDIKASTESMEDKADKAEELATEFKEVLKSLKDNKDALLAVNKLMKEKNVSLKNLELQLPDTLTELIDFAKLQLA
;
A
#
# COMPACT_ATOMS: atom_id res chain seq x y z
N MET A 1 -2.01 -5.17 23.65
CA MET A 1 -2.47 -3.79 23.36
C MET A 1 -3.37 -3.32 24.49
N SER A 2 -3.10 -2.15 25.07
CA SER A 2 -4.04 -1.44 25.95
C SER A 2 -4.82 -0.43 25.12
N PHE A 3 -6.15 -0.45 25.21
CA PHE A 3 -6.98 0.62 24.68
C PHE A 3 -6.55 1.98 25.28
N ARG A 4 -6.65 3.05 24.49
CA ARG A 4 -6.45 4.43 24.97
C ARG A 4 -7.76 5.20 24.88
N ASP A 5 -7.91 6.22 25.72
CA ASP A 5 -9.04 7.14 25.62
C ASP A 5 -9.02 7.90 24.28
N ALA A 6 -10.22 8.13 23.76
CA ALA A 6 -10.40 8.92 22.55
C ALA A 6 -10.04 10.38 22.83
N LYS A 7 -9.10 10.93 22.05
CA LYS A 7 -8.71 12.34 22.09
C LYS A 7 -8.48 12.87 20.68
N ALA A 8 -8.68 14.17 20.51
CA ALA A 8 -8.19 14.86 19.32
C ALA A 8 -6.67 14.79 19.29
N ALA A 9 -6.10 14.63 18.10
CA ALA A 9 -4.67 14.48 17.88
C ALA A 9 -4.24 15.25 16.64
N LYS A 10 -2.95 15.60 16.61
CA LYS A 10 -2.29 16.07 15.40
C LYS A 10 -2.24 14.90 14.42
N ILE A 11 -2.67 15.15 13.19
CA ILE A 11 -2.70 14.17 12.12
C ILE A 11 -2.55 14.91 10.79
N GLY A 12 -1.73 14.36 9.90
CA GLY A 12 -1.61 14.83 8.54
C GLY A 12 -2.66 14.17 7.66
N GLY A 13 -3.27 14.92 6.75
CA GLY A 13 -4.22 14.36 5.79
C GLY A 13 -3.54 13.46 4.76
N LYS A 14 -4.19 12.34 4.43
CA LYS A 14 -3.81 11.49 3.30
C LYS A 14 -4.69 11.81 2.10
N PHE A 15 -4.10 12.36 1.05
CA PHE A 15 -4.74 12.79 -0.18
C PHE A 15 -4.36 11.89 -1.33
N LEU A 16 -5.36 11.37 -2.06
CA LEU A 16 -5.17 10.77 -3.37
C LEU A 16 -5.76 11.70 -4.42
N VAL A 17 -4.91 12.14 -5.35
CA VAL A 17 -5.33 12.96 -6.47
C VAL A 17 -5.05 12.23 -7.77
N TYR A 18 -6.07 12.13 -8.62
CA TYR A 18 -5.92 11.47 -9.91
C TYR A 18 -6.77 12.15 -10.97
N GLY A 19 -6.45 11.90 -12.23
CA GLY A 19 -7.15 12.51 -13.35
C GLY A 19 -6.29 12.58 -14.60
N GLU A 20 -6.78 13.26 -15.62
CA GLU A 20 -6.10 13.40 -16.91
C GLU A 20 -4.76 14.13 -16.77
N SER A 21 -3.87 13.96 -17.74
CA SER A 21 -2.62 14.73 -17.79
C SER A 21 -2.93 16.22 -17.97
N GLY A 22 -2.11 17.09 -17.37
CA GLY A 22 -2.33 18.54 -17.43
C GLY A 22 -3.50 19.07 -16.60
N SER A 23 -4.16 18.24 -15.77
CA SER A 23 -5.32 18.66 -14.96
C SER A 23 -5.00 19.43 -13.68
N GLY A 24 -3.72 19.77 -13.42
CA GLY A 24 -3.32 20.55 -12.24
C GLY A 24 -2.96 19.73 -10.99
N LYS A 25 -2.81 18.40 -11.11
CA LYS A 25 -2.43 17.51 -10.00
C LYS A 25 -1.09 17.89 -9.35
N SER A 26 -0.04 18.07 -10.15
CA SER A 26 1.28 18.46 -9.66
C SER A 26 1.30 19.90 -9.14
N THR A 27 0.37 20.76 -9.58
CA THR A 27 0.21 22.09 -8.96
C THR A 27 -0.42 21.97 -7.58
N PHE A 28 -1.46 21.16 -7.43
CA PHE A 28 -2.16 20.96 -6.15
C PHE A 28 -1.21 20.53 -5.03
N GLN A 29 -0.34 19.55 -5.28
CA GLN A 29 0.58 19.07 -4.24
C GLN A 29 1.53 20.17 -3.74
N LEU A 30 1.91 21.09 -4.61
CA LEU A 30 2.86 22.18 -4.30
C LEU A 30 2.22 23.32 -3.49
N THR A 31 0.90 23.30 -3.32
CA THR A 31 0.19 24.25 -2.44
C THR A 31 0.29 23.89 -0.96
N PHE A 32 0.65 22.65 -0.64
CA PHE A 32 0.79 22.18 0.75
C PHE A 32 2.08 22.70 1.39
N PRO A 33 2.17 22.82 2.73
CA PRO A 33 3.37 23.35 3.38
C PRO A 33 4.56 22.37 3.29
N LYS A 34 5.76 22.91 3.06
CA LYS A 34 7.08 22.23 3.12
C LYS A 34 7.07 20.82 2.53
N VAL A 35 6.92 20.75 1.21
CA VAL A 35 6.77 19.53 0.42
C VAL A 35 8.14 18.92 0.13
N ALA A 36 8.34 17.67 0.57
CA ALA A 36 9.28 16.76 -0.05
C ALA A 36 8.53 15.94 -1.11
N CYS A 37 9.05 15.88 -2.33
CA CYS A 37 8.44 15.14 -3.43
C CYS A 37 9.36 14.01 -3.87
N ILE A 38 8.82 12.79 -3.91
CA ILE A 38 9.43 11.67 -4.61
C ILE A 38 8.85 11.69 -6.03
N ASP A 39 9.65 12.16 -6.98
CA ASP A 39 9.31 12.41 -8.38
C ASP A 39 9.82 11.29 -9.29
N SER A 40 8.90 10.39 -9.61
CA SER A 40 9.12 9.27 -10.54
C SER A 40 8.85 9.61 -12.01
N GLU A 41 8.33 10.81 -12.29
CA GLU A 41 8.03 11.29 -13.65
C GLU A 41 9.00 12.40 -14.12
N ALA A 42 9.88 12.88 -13.25
CA ALA A 42 10.73 14.07 -13.45
C ALA A 42 9.92 15.34 -13.82
N GLY A 43 8.63 15.35 -13.53
CA GLY A 43 7.70 16.41 -13.91
C GLY A 43 7.77 17.62 -12.98
N VAL A 44 8.15 17.39 -11.72
CA VAL A 44 8.20 18.43 -10.68
C VAL A 44 9.39 19.36 -10.88
N ALA A 45 10.43 18.91 -11.58
CA ALA A 45 11.59 19.71 -11.98
C ALA A 45 11.20 21.03 -12.70
N HIS A 46 10.05 21.08 -13.39
CA HIS A 46 9.57 22.29 -14.03
C HIS A 46 9.08 23.39 -13.06
N TYR A 47 8.84 23.04 -11.80
CA TYR A 47 8.35 23.92 -10.75
C TYR A 47 9.43 24.29 -9.73
N GLU A 48 10.61 23.68 -9.78
CA GLU A 48 11.72 23.99 -8.87
C GLU A 48 12.12 25.47 -8.96
N GLY A 49 12.05 26.17 -7.82
CA GLY A 49 12.39 27.60 -7.72
C GLY A 49 11.44 28.54 -8.47
N ARG A 50 10.26 28.08 -8.89
CA ARG A 50 9.28 28.88 -9.63
C ARG A 50 7.95 28.99 -8.90
N ASP A 51 7.51 30.21 -8.70
CA ASP A 51 6.21 30.50 -8.11
C ASP A 51 5.06 30.03 -9.02
N ILE A 52 4.02 29.47 -8.40
CA ILE A 52 2.80 29.02 -9.06
C ILE A 52 1.65 29.88 -8.55
N THR A 53 1.11 30.73 -9.42
CA THR A 53 -0.09 31.52 -9.11
C THR A 53 -1.32 30.79 -9.61
N LEU A 54 -2.25 30.51 -8.71
CA LEU A 54 -3.56 29.96 -9.08
C LEU A 54 -4.51 31.10 -9.46
N ASN A 55 -5.60 30.76 -10.17
CA ASN A 55 -6.61 31.76 -10.56
C ASN A 55 -7.35 32.40 -9.37
N ASN A 56 -7.16 31.87 -8.15
CA ASN A 56 -7.62 32.49 -6.90
C ASN A 56 -6.75 33.69 -6.45
N GLY A 57 -5.65 33.99 -7.16
CA GLY A 57 -4.72 35.08 -6.87
C GLY A 57 -3.63 34.75 -5.86
N ASN A 58 -3.64 33.56 -5.26
CA ASN A 58 -2.61 33.12 -4.33
C ASN A 58 -1.44 32.48 -5.08
N THR A 59 -0.24 32.69 -4.54
CA THR A 59 1.02 32.17 -5.09
C THR A 59 1.59 31.12 -4.14
N TYR A 60 2.05 30.01 -4.72
CA TYR A 60 2.60 28.87 -3.99
C TYR A 60 3.87 28.39 -4.68
N ASN A 61 4.88 28.04 -3.89
CA ASN A 61 5.86 27.02 -4.25
C ASN A 61 6.50 26.56 -2.95
N ASN A 62 5.92 25.50 -2.38
CA ASN A 62 6.35 24.99 -1.10
C ASN A 62 7.27 23.77 -1.23
N LEU A 63 7.80 23.51 -2.43
CA LEU A 63 8.75 22.43 -2.69
C LEU A 63 10.08 22.75 -2.00
N ILE A 64 10.57 21.81 -1.20
CA ILE A 64 11.83 21.97 -0.46
C ILE A 64 12.82 20.84 -0.69
N LEU A 65 12.34 19.65 -1.07
CA LEU A 65 13.17 18.47 -1.35
C LEU A 65 12.55 17.73 -2.54
N VAL A 66 13.41 17.20 -3.40
CA VAL A 66 13.04 16.35 -4.53
C VAL A 66 13.97 15.15 -4.52
N ASP A 67 13.39 13.96 -4.58
CA ASP A 67 14.10 12.76 -4.98
C ASP A 67 13.56 12.28 -6.33
N ASN A 68 14.45 12.02 -7.29
CA ASN A 68 14.08 11.63 -8.64
C ASN A 68 14.27 10.13 -8.81
N THR A 69 13.30 9.34 -8.34
CA THR A 69 13.34 7.89 -8.43
C THR A 69 12.01 7.29 -8.86
N SER A 70 12.10 6.18 -9.59
CA SER A 70 10.98 5.25 -9.79
C SER A 70 11.31 3.84 -9.28
N ASP A 71 12.43 3.70 -8.57
CA ASP A 71 12.89 2.47 -7.94
C ASP A 71 12.19 2.25 -6.59
N LEU A 72 11.85 1.00 -6.31
CA LEU A 72 11.07 0.65 -5.13
C LEU A 72 11.89 0.53 -3.86
N ASP A 73 13.15 0.11 -4.00
CA ASP A 73 14.04 -0.04 -2.85
C ASP A 73 14.45 1.36 -2.36
N GLU A 74 14.68 2.30 -3.29
CA GLU A 74 14.87 3.72 -2.97
C GLU A 74 13.61 4.33 -2.32
N LEU A 75 12.41 4.10 -2.87
CA LEU A 75 11.16 4.55 -2.25
C LEU A 75 10.96 3.98 -0.82
N GLU A 76 11.26 2.70 -0.59
CA GLU A 76 11.17 2.09 0.74
C GLU A 76 12.22 2.69 1.70
N SER A 77 13.44 2.92 1.23
CA SER A 77 14.52 3.57 2.00
C SER A 77 14.14 4.99 2.41
N ASP A 78 13.66 5.80 1.46
CA ASP A 78 13.23 7.17 1.73
C ASP A 78 12.14 7.23 2.79
N LEU A 79 11.10 6.39 2.64
CA LEU A 79 10.02 6.30 3.61
C LEU A 79 10.51 5.87 4.99
N ASP A 80 11.50 4.99 5.05
CA ASP A 80 12.15 4.58 6.29
C ASP A 80 12.94 5.74 6.92
N ASP A 81 13.70 6.52 6.15
CA ASP A 81 14.42 7.71 6.63
C ASP A 81 13.45 8.78 7.16
N PHE A 82 12.29 8.96 6.49
CA PHE A 82 11.21 9.80 7.00
C PHE A 82 10.65 9.29 8.34
N LEU A 83 10.54 7.97 8.53
CA LEU A 83 10.07 7.37 9.78
C LEU A 83 11.12 7.32 10.89
N ASP A 84 12.40 7.34 10.55
CA ASP A 84 13.49 7.43 11.52
C ASP A 84 13.75 8.89 11.94
N GLY A 85 13.03 9.83 11.32
CA GLY A 85 12.96 11.23 11.72
C GLY A 85 14.06 12.09 11.12
N GLU A 86 14.75 11.63 10.08
CA GLU A 86 15.83 12.36 9.41
C GLU A 86 15.38 13.75 8.89
N TYR A 87 14.10 13.83 8.53
CA TYR A 87 13.44 15.02 7.99
C TYR A 87 12.47 15.68 8.98
N ASP A 88 12.50 15.29 10.26
CA ASP A 88 11.66 15.89 11.29
C ASP A 88 11.86 17.41 11.34
N LYS A 89 10.75 18.14 11.38
CA LYS A 89 10.69 19.63 11.36
C LYS A 89 11.18 20.28 10.05
N LYS A 90 11.79 19.54 9.13
CA LYS A 90 12.17 20.03 7.80
C LYS A 90 10.97 19.98 6.85
N ILE A 91 10.21 18.90 6.87
CA ILE A 91 9.04 18.70 6.01
C ILE A 91 7.73 18.75 6.81
N GLU A 92 6.65 19.13 6.13
CA GLU A 92 5.28 19.00 6.63
C GLU A 92 4.40 18.15 5.69
N THR A 93 4.89 17.91 4.47
CA THR A 93 4.19 17.14 3.43
C THR A 93 5.17 16.23 2.70
N LEU A 94 4.78 14.98 2.52
CA LEU A 94 5.37 14.03 1.58
C LEU A 94 4.45 13.89 0.36
N SER A 95 4.97 14.17 -0.81
CA SER A 95 4.33 13.94 -2.10
C SER A 95 4.98 12.76 -2.83
N ILE A 96 4.17 11.95 -3.51
CA ILE A 96 4.61 10.88 -4.39
C ILE A 96 4.00 11.14 -5.77
N ASP A 97 4.83 11.54 -6.73
CA ASP A 97 4.43 11.91 -8.09
C ASP A 97 5.15 11.02 -9.12
N SER A 98 4.55 9.93 -9.64
CA SER A 98 3.23 9.39 -9.38
C SER A 98 3.29 7.96 -8.85
N GLU A 99 2.28 7.59 -8.06
CA GLU A 99 2.01 6.20 -7.68
C GLU A 99 1.87 5.28 -8.90
N THR A 100 1.41 5.83 -10.03
CA THR A 100 1.24 5.09 -11.28
C THR A 100 2.57 4.57 -11.80
N LYS A 101 3.66 5.35 -11.73
CA LYS A 101 4.98 4.89 -12.15
C LYS A 101 5.55 3.83 -11.24
N PHE A 102 5.48 4.03 -9.92
CA PHE A 102 5.93 3.00 -8.97
C PHE A 102 5.17 1.68 -9.16
N TYR A 103 3.84 1.75 -9.36
CA TYR A 103 3.05 0.57 -9.65
C TYR A 103 3.43 -0.08 -10.99
N GLY A 104 3.74 0.71 -12.02
CA GLY A 104 4.29 0.22 -13.29
C GLY A 104 5.64 -0.47 -13.13
N THR A 105 6.58 0.12 -12.39
CA THR A 105 7.90 -0.47 -12.11
C THR A 105 7.77 -1.81 -11.39
N MET A 106 6.86 -1.92 -10.41
CA MET A 106 6.54 -3.21 -9.75
C MET A 106 6.11 -4.28 -10.75
N GLN A 107 5.25 -3.92 -11.72
CA GLN A 107 4.76 -4.84 -12.74
C GLN A 107 5.87 -5.27 -13.69
N VAL A 108 6.70 -4.33 -14.15
CA VAL A 108 7.84 -4.60 -15.04
C VAL A 108 8.83 -5.54 -14.35
N GLY A 109 9.23 -5.23 -13.11
CA GLY A 109 10.15 -6.08 -12.35
C GLY A 109 9.60 -7.49 -12.13
N ALA A 110 8.29 -7.63 -11.87
CA ALA A 110 7.64 -8.92 -11.76
C ALA A 110 7.63 -9.71 -13.09
N GLN A 111 7.37 -9.02 -14.21
CA GLN A 111 7.36 -9.60 -15.54
C GLN A 111 8.75 -10.13 -15.92
N GLU A 112 9.81 -9.35 -15.72
CA GLU A 112 11.19 -9.78 -16.01
C GLU A 112 11.59 -11.06 -15.26
N VAL A 113 11.13 -11.22 -14.02
CA VAL A 113 11.40 -12.43 -13.23
C VAL A 113 10.73 -13.65 -13.86
N GLU A 114 9.51 -13.53 -14.37
CA GLU A 114 8.82 -14.64 -15.04
C GLU A 114 9.45 -14.96 -16.40
N GLU A 115 9.85 -13.95 -17.16
CA GLU A 115 10.59 -14.11 -18.42
C GLU A 115 11.94 -14.83 -18.22
N LYS A 116 12.70 -14.44 -17.19
CA LYS A 116 13.96 -15.12 -16.80
C LYS A 116 13.70 -16.59 -16.42
N ARG A 117 12.58 -16.90 -15.76
CA ARG A 117 12.19 -18.29 -15.43
C ARG A 117 11.78 -19.09 -16.66
N ALA A 118 11.01 -18.50 -17.57
CA ALA A 118 10.60 -19.13 -18.83
C ALA A 118 11.84 -19.50 -19.66
N ARG A 119 12.78 -18.55 -19.82
CA ARG A 119 14.06 -18.76 -20.50
C ARG A 119 14.87 -19.92 -19.90
N LYS A 120 14.98 -19.98 -18.56
CA LYS A 120 15.66 -21.09 -17.86
C LYS A 120 15.01 -22.46 -18.08
N LYS A 121 13.70 -22.49 -18.32
CA LYS A 121 12.94 -23.72 -18.58
C LYS A 121 12.83 -24.06 -20.08
N GLY A 122 13.48 -23.29 -20.96
CA GLY A 122 13.37 -23.46 -22.41
C GLY A 122 12.00 -23.08 -22.99
N GLY A 123 11.20 -22.33 -22.24
CA GLY A 123 9.90 -21.81 -22.69
C GLY A 123 10.03 -20.50 -23.47
N ASN A 124 8.97 -20.14 -24.19
CA ASN A 124 8.88 -18.86 -24.88
C ASN A 124 8.70 -17.71 -23.88
N VAL A 125 9.41 -16.62 -24.10
CA VAL A 125 9.38 -15.42 -23.25
C VAL A 125 8.10 -14.62 -23.50
N ASP A 126 7.63 -14.59 -24.75
CA ASP A 126 6.45 -13.80 -25.14
C ASP A 126 5.14 -14.36 -24.54
N ASP A 127 5.15 -15.62 -24.11
CA ASP A 127 4.02 -16.26 -23.42
C ASP A 127 4.08 -16.09 -21.89
N ALA A 128 5.17 -15.51 -21.37
CA ALA A 128 5.33 -15.27 -19.95
C ALA A 128 4.39 -14.14 -19.50
N ASN A 129 3.57 -14.43 -18.51
CA ASN A 129 2.70 -13.45 -17.86
C ASN A 129 3.05 -13.39 -16.37
N ILE A 130 2.78 -12.25 -15.73
CA ILE A 130 2.93 -12.11 -14.27
C ILE A 130 2.12 -13.19 -13.56
N SER A 131 2.82 -14.05 -12.83
CA SER A 131 2.20 -15.15 -12.08
C SER A 131 1.38 -14.65 -10.88
N GLN A 132 0.43 -15.46 -10.41
CA GLN A 132 -0.34 -15.17 -9.18
C GLN A 132 0.57 -14.91 -7.97
N ARG A 133 1.70 -15.62 -7.87
CA ARG A 133 2.70 -15.41 -6.82
C ARG A 133 3.32 -14.03 -6.91
N SER A 134 3.65 -13.57 -8.11
CA SER A 134 4.25 -12.26 -8.34
C SER A 134 3.24 -11.13 -8.11
N TRP A 135 1.97 -11.32 -8.50
CA TRP A 135 0.87 -10.43 -8.07
C TRP A 135 0.71 -10.35 -6.55
N GLY A 136 0.86 -11.48 -5.85
CA GLY A 136 0.88 -11.52 -4.39
C GLY A 136 2.00 -10.67 -3.79
N ARG A 137 3.19 -10.69 -4.38
CA ARG A 137 4.33 -9.84 -3.97
C ARG A 137 4.06 -8.36 -4.18
N ILE A 138 3.56 -7.97 -5.36
CA ILE A 138 3.18 -6.59 -5.67
C ILE A 138 2.17 -6.08 -4.64
N LYS A 139 1.17 -6.90 -4.29
CA LYS A 139 0.19 -6.56 -3.26
C LYS A 139 0.85 -6.32 -1.89
N ILE A 140 1.77 -7.20 -1.45
CA ILE A 140 2.47 -7.05 -0.17
C ILE A 140 3.28 -5.76 -0.13
N LEU A 141 4.03 -5.46 -1.19
CA LEU A 141 4.82 -4.21 -1.29
C LEU A 141 3.92 -2.98 -1.19
N ASN A 142 2.82 -2.93 -1.95
CA ASN A 142 1.87 -1.83 -1.86
C ASN A 142 1.29 -1.66 -0.45
N LEU A 143 0.98 -2.78 0.24
CA LEU A 143 0.47 -2.71 1.61
C LEU A 143 1.52 -2.17 2.59
N LYS A 144 2.79 -2.56 2.45
CA LYS A 144 3.88 -1.99 3.24
C LYS A 144 3.98 -0.47 3.03
N LEU A 145 4.07 -0.04 1.78
CA LEU A 145 4.14 1.40 1.43
C LEU A 145 2.94 2.18 2.00
N GLN A 146 1.74 1.62 1.96
CA GLN A 146 0.57 2.26 2.55
C GLN A 146 0.67 2.39 4.08
N GLN A 147 1.20 1.38 4.76
CA GLN A 147 1.40 1.46 6.21
C GLN A 147 2.44 2.52 6.59
N LEU A 148 3.54 2.63 5.84
CA LEU A 148 4.54 3.68 6.05
C LEU A 148 3.90 5.08 5.90
N LYS A 149 3.06 5.29 4.86
CA LYS A 149 2.28 6.53 4.67
C LYS A 149 1.31 6.80 5.82
N ILE A 150 0.67 5.76 6.35
CA ILE A 150 -0.21 5.89 7.52
C ILE A 150 0.60 6.30 8.76
N ASP A 151 1.76 5.68 9.01
CA ASP A 151 2.65 6.03 10.13
C ASP A 151 3.16 7.47 10.04
N LEU A 152 3.50 7.97 8.84
CA LEU A 152 3.88 9.37 8.65
C LEU A 152 2.69 10.32 8.91
N SER A 153 1.50 9.96 8.43
CA SER A 153 0.26 10.70 8.67
C SER A 153 -0.08 10.82 10.16
N THR A 154 0.11 9.78 10.97
CA THR A 154 -0.15 9.84 12.42
C THR A 154 0.84 10.74 13.18
N ARG A 155 2.02 11.01 12.60
CA ARG A 155 3.00 12.00 13.09
C ARG A 155 2.70 13.44 12.67
N GLY A 156 1.64 13.64 11.89
CA GLY A 156 1.23 14.97 11.44
C GLY A 156 1.75 15.38 10.07
N ILE A 157 2.38 14.48 9.31
CA ILE A 157 2.89 14.75 7.96
C ILE A 157 1.75 14.50 6.94
N HIS A 158 1.50 15.46 6.07
CA HIS A 158 0.54 15.28 4.97
C HIS A 158 1.10 14.32 3.94
N ILE A 159 0.27 13.40 3.44
CA ILE A 159 0.64 12.50 2.34
C ILE A 159 -0.17 12.90 1.12
N ILE A 160 0.50 13.12 -0.01
CA ILE A 160 -0.14 13.39 -1.29
C ILE A 160 0.34 12.37 -2.30
N SER A 161 -0.57 11.51 -2.72
CA SER A 161 -0.33 10.51 -3.74
C SER A 161 -0.96 10.97 -5.04
N VAL A 162 -0.13 11.25 -6.05
CA VAL A 162 -0.58 11.59 -7.40
C VAL A 162 -0.68 10.32 -8.22
N ALA A 163 -1.76 10.16 -8.97
CA ALA A 163 -1.93 9.05 -9.91
C ALA A 163 -2.51 9.53 -11.25
N GLN A 164 -2.29 8.76 -12.30
CA GLN A 164 -2.94 8.96 -13.58
C GLN A 164 -4.36 8.40 -13.53
N GLY A 165 -5.28 8.99 -14.29
CA GLY A 165 -6.62 8.44 -14.49
C GLY A 165 -6.63 7.35 -15.57
N THR A 166 -7.32 6.25 -15.31
CA THR A 166 -7.58 5.19 -16.30
C THR A 166 -9.08 4.85 -16.32
N ASP A 167 -9.54 4.27 -17.43
CA ASP A 167 -10.94 3.87 -17.61
C ASP A 167 -11.39 2.94 -16.47
N LYS A 168 -12.47 3.34 -15.80
CA LYS A 168 -13.27 2.42 -14.99
C LYS A 168 -14.31 1.80 -15.90
N ARG A 169 -14.21 0.50 -16.11
CA ARG A 169 -15.18 -0.28 -16.90
C ARG A 169 -16.20 -0.97 -15.99
N ASP A 170 -17.36 -1.30 -16.56
CA ASP A 170 -18.38 -2.14 -15.91
C ASP A 170 -17.89 -3.58 -15.70
N ASP A 171 -18.67 -4.40 -15.00
CA ASP A 171 -18.30 -5.78 -14.66
C ASP A 171 -18.10 -6.66 -15.91
N SER A 172 -18.71 -6.31 -17.05
CA SER A 172 -18.48 -6.97 -18.34
C SER A 172 -17.23 -6.48 -19.07
N GLY A 173 -16.65 -5.33 -18.68
CA GLY A 173 -15.47 -4.74 -19.31
C GLY A 173 -15.76 -3.99 -20.62
N GLU A 174 -17.01 -3.94 -21.06
CA GLU A 174 -17.40 -3.41 -22.36
C GLU A 174 -17.60 -1.89 -22.33
N LYS A 175 -18.13 -1.34 -21.23
CA LYS A 175 -18.50 0.07 -21.14
C LYS A 175 -17.63 0.80 -20.14
N ILE A 176 -17.18 2.00 -20.52
CA ILE A 176 -16.54 2.95 -19.61
C ILE A 176 -17.65 3.60 -18.76
N ILE A 177 -17.57 3.44 -17.45
CA ILE A 177 -18.53 3.94 -16.45
C ILE A 177 -17.93 5.02 -15.54
N GLY A 178 -16.69 5.45 -15.81
CA GLY A 178 -16.02 6.54 -15.12
C GLY A 178 -14.50 6.43 -15.21
N ILE A 179 -13.80 7.16 -14.35
CA ILE A 179 -12.33 7.15 -14.24
C ILE A 179 -11.95 6.63 -12.85
N LYS A 180 -10.86 5.86 -12.79
CA LYS A 180 -10.25 5.38 -11.53
C LYS A 180 -8.75 5.71 -11.55
N PRO A 181 -8.09 5.81 -10.39
CA PRO A 181 -6.64 5.96 -10.34
C PRO A 181 -5.95 4.70 -10.89
N ASP A 182 -4.91 4.88 -11.69
CA ASP A 182 -4.06 3.80 -12.18
C ASP A 182 -3.00 3.43 -11.15
N MET A 183 -3.41 2.62 -10.18
CA MET A 183 -2.59 2.14 -9.08
C MET A 183 -3.17 0.84 -8.49
N HIS A 184 -2.48 0.24 -7.52
CA HIS A 184 -2.97 -0.98 -6.89
C HIS A 184 -4.32 -0.77 -6.17
N LYS A 185 -5.33 -1.60 -6.50
CA LYS A 185 -6.74 -1.43 -6.09
C LYS A 185 -7.00 -1.34 -4.58
N SER A 186 -6.16 -1.96 -3.74
CA SER A 186 -6.39 -1.94 -2.29
C SER A 186 -6.07 -0.60 -1.64
N VAL A 187 -5.31 0.25 -2.32
CA VAL A 187 -4.73 1.48 -1.77
C VAL A 187 -5.77 2.61 -1.63
N GLY A 188 -6.81 2.63 -2.48
CA GLY A 188 -7.81 3.71 -2.47
C GLY A 188 -8.64 3.84 -1.18
N PHE A 189 -8.69 2.81 -0.34
CA PHE A 189 -9.51 2.83 0.89
C PHE A 189 -8.87 3.62 2.05
N ASP A 190 -7.54 3.81 2.01
CA ASP A 190 -6.79 4.32 3.16
C ASP A 190 -6.68 5.84 3.19
N TYR A 191 -6.82 6.51 2.03
CA TYR A 191 -6.83 7.97 1.95
C TYR A 191 -8.02 8.60 2.66
N ASP A 192 -7.79 9.76 3.26
CA ASP A 192 -8.83 10.55 3.93
C ASP A 192 -9.61 11.37 2.92
N THR A 193 -8.91 11.90 1.91
CA THR A 193 -9.49 12.70 0.83
C THR A 193 -9.10 12.11 -0.53
N VAL A 194 -10.07 11.96 -1.43
CA VAL A 194 -9.87 11.46 -2.79
C VAL A 194 -10.49 12.44 -3.78
N LEU A 195 -9.69 12.92 -4.72
CA LEU A 195 -10.06 13.95 -5.69
C LEU A 195 -9.82 13.46 -7.12
N GLU A 196 -10.83 13.62 -7.97
CA GLU A 196 -10.75 13.39 -9.41
C GLU A 196 -10.60 14.75 -10.12
N PHE A 197 -9.41 15.03 -10.63
CA PHE A 197 -9.04 16.27 -11.31
C PHE A 197 -9.43 16.25 -12.78
N PHE A 198 -9.95 17.37 -13.26
CA PHE A 198 -10.33 17.58 -14.66
C PHE A 198 -10.25 19.07 -15.01
N THR A 199 -10.22 19.38 -16.31
CA THR A 199 -10.24 20.76 -16.80
C THR A 199 -11.53 21.06 -17.55
N LYS A 200 -11.86 22.35 -17.67
CA LYS A 200 -12.85 22.83 -18.62
C LYS A 200 -12.27 24.00 -19.39
N GLU A 201 -12.52 24.02 -20.69
CA GLU A 201 -12.26 25.18 -21.54
C GLU A 201 -13.44 26.14 -21.44
N GLU A 202 -13.18 27.35 -20.96
CA GLU A 202 -14.14 28.45 -20.87
C GLU A 202 -13.67 29.64 -21.72
N ALA A 203 -14.49 30.70 -21.82
CA ALA A 203 -14.21 31.81 -22.73
C ALA A 203 -12.95 32.62 -22.36
N ASP A 204 -12.56 32.59 -21.09
CA ASP A 204 -11.39 33.27 -20.50
C ASP A 204 -10.19 32.34 -20.29
N GLY A 205 -10.30 31.05 -20.64
CA GLY A 205 -9.19 30.11 -20.70
C GLY A 205 -9.51 28.72 -20.14
N THR A 206 -8.47 27.97 -19.81
CA THR A 206 -8.59 26.65 -19.17
C THR A 206 -8.76 26.83 -17.66
N HIS A 207 -9.86 26.28 -17.12
CA HIS A 207 -10.14 26.23 -15.68
C HIS A 207 -9.88 24.84 -15.12
N TYR A 208 -9.31 24.80 -13.92
CA TYR A 208 -8.89 23.57 -13.25
C TYR A 208 -9.86 23.23 -12.12
N TYR A 209 -10.35 22.00 -12.13
CA TYR A 209 -11.33 21.52 -11.17
C TYR A 209 -10.93 20.19 -10.55
N ALA A 210 -11.48 19.92 -9.38
CA ALA A 210 -11.48 18.60 -8.76
C ALA A 210 -12.88 18.23 -8.28
N LYS A 211 -13.31 17.00 -8.59
CA LYS A 211 -14.49 16.38 -8.00
C LYS A 211 -14.11 15.62 -6.74
N VAL A 212 -14.78 15.93 -5.64
CA VAL A 212 -14.56 15.24 -4.36
C VAL A 212 -15.25 13.88 -4.39
N LEU A 213 -14.48 12.81 -4.27
CA LEU A 213 -15.00 11.44 -4.19
C LEU A 213 -15.06 10.92 -2.75
N LYS A 214 -14.21 11.46 -1.88
CA LYS A 214 -14.12 11.14 -0.47
C LYS A 214 -13.50 12.32 0.26
N ASP A 215 -14.00 12.64 1.44
CA ASP A 215 -13.36 13.54 2.41
C ASP A 215 -13.79 13.14 3.83
N ARG A 216 -12.86 12.64 4.63
CA ARG A 216 -13.09 12.27 6.04
C ARG A 216 -12.96 13.46 7.01
N THR A 217 -12.33 14.55 6.59
CA THR A 217 -12.20 15.77 7.39
C THR A 217 -13.54 16.49 7.54
N LYS A 218 -14.46 16.27 6.59
CA LYS A 218 -15.76 16.94 6.43
C LYS A 218 -15.67 18.42 6.08
N VAL A 219 -14.49 18.88 5.64
CA VAL A 219 -14.31 20.22 5.06
C VAL A 219 -15.12 20.32 3.77
N THR A 220 -15.06 19.28 2.93
CA THR A 220 -15.85 19.14 1.70
C THR A 220 -16.79 17.94 1.78
N LYS A 221 -17.73 17.82 0.83
CA LYS A 221 -18.67 16.72 0.70
C LYS A 221 -18.42 15.94 -0.59
N ARG A 222 -18.71 14.64 -0.55
CA ARG A 222 -18.67 13.81 -1.75
C ARG A 222 -19.63 14.37 -2.81
N GLY A 223 -19.11 14.58 -4.01
CA GLY A 223 -19.81 15.16 -5.14
C GLY A 223 -19.54 16.65 -5.35
N ASP A 224 -18.94 17.34 -4.38
CA ASP A 224 -18.55 18.75 -4.54
C ASP A 224 -17.54 18.90 -5.69
N ILE A 225 -17.67 19.99 -6.43
CA ILE A 225 -16.72 20.42 -7.46
C ILE A 225 -15.97 21.62 -6.92
N ILE A 226 -14.66 21.49 -6.81
CA ILE A 226 -13.75 22.52 -6.34
C ILE A 226 -13.09 23.14 -7.57
N GLU A 227 -13.16 24.46 -7.69
CA GLU A 227 -12.35 25.22 -8.65
C GLU A 227 -11.04 25.62 -7.99
N ASN A 228 -9.92 25.54 -8.74
CA ASN A 228 -8.57 25.81 -8.24
C ASN A 228 -8.27 25.05 -6.94
N PRO A 229 -8.36 23.70 -6.94
CA PRO A 229 -8.09 22.91 -5.75
C PRO A 229 -6.70 23.22 -5.18
N CYS A 230 -6.64 23.54 -3.89
CA CYS A 230 -5.42 23.90 -3.17
C CYS A 230 -5.54 23.59 -1.67
N TYR A 231 -4.41 23.60 -0.95
CA TYR A 231 -4.33 23.32 0.49
C TYR A 231 -5.19 24.27 1.34
N ASP A 232 -5.36 25.52 0.92
CA ASP A 232 -6.11 26.54 1.68
C ASP A 232 -7.52 26.09 2.06
N ILE A 233 -8.13 25.22 1.25
CA ILE A 233 -9.45 24.63 1.52
C ILE A 233 -9.45 23.86 2.84
N TRP A 234 -8.38 23.11 3.14
CA TRP A 234 -8.26 22.29 4.36
C TRP A 234 -7.37 22.93 5.45
N LYS A 235 -6.79 24.10 5.18
CA LYS A 235 -5.81 24.75 6.06
C LYS A 235 -6.31 24.91 7.49
N ASP A 236 -7.48 25.51 7.69
CA ASP A 236 -8.04 25.75 9.03
C ASP A 236 -8.25 24.44 9.82
N TYR A 237 -8.66 23.37 9.13
CA TYR A 237 -8.87 22.06 9.75
C TYR A 237 -7.56 21.48 10.30
N PHE A 238 -6.48 21.54 9.54
CA PHE A 238 -5.18 20.97 9.95
C PHE A 238 -4.42 21.89 10.89
N GLU A 239 -4.42 23.21 10.66
CA GLU A 239 -3.78 24.18 11.55
C GLU A 239 -4.44 24.18 12.93
N GLY A 240 -5.77 24.02 13.02
CA GLY A 240 -6.49 23.85 14.27
C GLY A 240 -6.06 22.63 15.09
N ARG A 241 -5.36 21.65 14.47
CA ARG A 241 -4.84 20.43 15.10
C ARG A 241 -3.33 20.44 15.29
N SER A 242 -2.62 21.44 14.77
CA SER A 242 -1.15 21.49 14.72
C SER A 242 -0.46 21.41 16.09
N LYS A 243 -1.11 21.94 17.14
CA LYS A 243 -0.60 21.98 18.53
C LYS A 243 -0.99 20.76 19.37
N LEU A 244 -1.79 19.85 18.82
CA LEU A 244 -2.21 18.64 19.53
C LEU A 244 -1.06 17.63 19.55
N GLU A 245 -1.11 16.69 20.49
CA GLU A 245 -0.18 15.57 20.49
C GLU A 245 -0.44 14.61 19.32
N THR A 246 0.61 14.03 18.78
CA THR A 246 0.53 12.94 17.79
C THR A 246 0.16 11.64 18.47
N ASN A 247 -0.58 10.77 17.79
CA ASN A 247 -0.73 9.39 18.23
C ASN A 247 0.46 8.61 17.66
N GLN A 248 1.47 8.32 18.49
CA GLN A 248 2.54 7.43 18.06
C GLN A 248 1.99 6.00 17.94
N THR A 249 1.66 5.61 16.72
CA THR A 249 1.55 4.22 16.29
C THR A 249 2.71 3.93 15.35
N SER A 250 3.29 2.74 15.46
CA SER A 250 4.31 2.24 14.54
C SER A 250 3.80 0.95 13.92
N TYR A 251 3.04 1.08 12.85
CA TYR A 251 2.55 -0.05 12.07
C TYR A 251 3.70 -0.84 11.42
N LYS A 252 4.86 -0.21 11.17
CA LYS A 252 6.10 -0.89 10.76
C LYS A 252 6.54 -2.01 11.71
N ASN A 253 6.50 -1.77 13.02
CA ASN A 253 6.85 -2.78 14.03
C ASN A 253 5.81 -3.91 14.07
N ASP A 254 4.54 -3.59 13.82
CA ASP A 254 3.47 -4.58 13.76
C ASP A 254 3.65 -5.54 12.56
N ILE A 255 4.13 -5.08 11.39
CA ILE A 255 4.45 -5.96 10.27
C ILE A 255 5.62 -6.88 10.60
N LYS A 256 6.73 -6.33 11.13
CA LYS A 256 7.91 -7.15 11.46
C LYS A 256 7.54 -8.24 12.46
N ALA A 257 6.88 -7.88 13.56
CA ALA A 257 6.41 -8.85 14.56
C ALA A 257 5.39 -9.86 13.99
N SER A 258 4.49 -9.42 13.09
CA SER A 258 3.54 -10.32 12.44
C SER A 258 4.22 -11.27 11.44
N THR A 259 5.22 -10.79 10.71
CA THR A 259 5.97 -11.56 9.72
C THR A 259 6.86 -12.58 10.43
N GLU A 260 7.63 -12.16 11.43
CA GLU A 260 8.42 -13.04 12.30
C GLU A 260 7.52 -14.10 12.96
N SER A 261 6.37 -13.72 13.53
CA SER A 261 5.44 -14.70 14.10
C SER A 261 4.83 -15.66 13.08
N MET A 262 4.69 -15.25 11.82
CA MET A 262 4.20 -16.12 10.74
C MET A 262 5.28 -17.04 10.20
N GLU A 263 6.51 -16.55 10.06
CA GLU A 263 7.70 -17.33 9.70
C GLU A 263 7.98 -18.38 10.77
N ASP A 264 8.02 -18.00 12.05
CA ASP A 264 8.16 -18.92 13.19
C ASP A 264 7.08 -20.03 13.18
N LYS A 265 5.84 -19.70 12.80
CA LYS A 265 4.76 -20.69 12.70
C LYS A 265 4.88 -21.60 11.49
N ALA A 266 5.38 -21.09 10.37
CA ALA A 266 5.61 -21.87 9.16
C ALA A 266 6.78 -22.84 9.34
N ASP A 267 7.91 -22.35 9.86
CA ASP A 267 9.09 -23.16 10.15
C ASP A 267 8.75 -24.24 11.18
N LYS A 268 8.03 -23.88 12.25
CA LYS A 268 7.54 -24.86 13.24
C LYS A 268 6.55 -25.86 12.63
N ALA A 269 5.71 -25.46 11.67
CA ALA A 269 4.82 -26.39 10.98
C ALA A 269 5.59 -27.36 10.06
N GLU A 270 6.67 -26.92 9.41
CA GLU A 270 7.55 -27.80 8.63
C GLU A 270 8.30 -28.81 9.52
N GLU A 271 8.83 -28.38 10.66
CA GLU A 271 9.46 -29.26 11.65
C GLU A 271 8.47 -30.30 12.17
N LEU A 272 7.28 -29.88 12.62
CA LEU A 272 6.25 -30.79 13.13
C LEU A 272 5.71 -31.72 12.03
N ALA A 273 5.54 -31.23 10.78
CA ALA A 273 5.15 -32.08 9.66
C ALA A 273 6.18 -33.18 9.39
N THR A 274 7.47 -32.87 9.58
CA THR A 274 8.58 -33.82 9.43
C THR A 274 8.57 -34.84 10.56
N GLU A 275 8.47 -34.39 11.81
CA GLU A 275 8.32 -35.26 12.99
C GLU A 275 7.11 -36.19 12.85
N PHE A 276 5.95 -35.66 12.45
CA PHE A 276 4.74 -36.47 12.25
C PHE A 276 4.93 -37.55 11.18
N LYS A 277 5.60 -37.23 10.06
CA LYS A 277 5.94 -38.22 9.02
C LYS A 277 6.87 -39.32 9.57
N GLU A 278 7.79 -38.99 10.48
CA GLU A 278 8.66 -39.97 11.14
C GLU A 278 7.89 -40.86 12.13
N VAL A 279 7.02 -40.29 12.95
CA VAL A 279 6.15 -41.04 13.86
C VAL A 279 5.25 -42.00 13.07
N LEU A 280 4.66 -41.55 11.96
CA LEU A 280 3.88 -42.43 11.08
C LEU A 280 4.70 -43.58 10.47
N LYS A 281 5.98 -43.35 10.13
CA LYS A 281 6.87 -44.44 9.67
C LYS A 281 7.11 -45.47 10.76
N SER A 282 7.23 -45.05 12.02
CA SER A 282 7.41 -45.97 13.15
C SER A 282 6.17 -46.84 13.42
N LEU A 283 4.98 -46.37 13.01
CA LEU A 283 3.72 -47.10 13.10
C LEU A 283 3.45 -48.04 11.92
N LYS A 284 4.35 -48.13 10.92
CA LYS A 284 4.10 -48.83 9.64
C LYS A 284 3.63 -50.27 9.79
N ASP A 285 4.11 -50.97 10.81
CA ASP A 285 3.81 -52.38 11.06
C ASP A 285 2.62 -52.59 12.01
N ASN A 286 2.08 -51.51 12.59
CA ASN A 286 0.88 -51.53 13.45
C ASN A 286 -0.34 -50.96 12.70
N LYS A 287 -1.09 -51.85 12.04
CA LYS A 287 -2.25 -51.48 11.21
C LYS A 287 -3.37 -50.78 11.98
N ASP A 288 -3.62 -51.19 13.22
CA ASP A 288 -4.72 -50.63 14.02
C ASP A 288 -4.39 -49.21 14.49
N ALA A 289 -3.14 -48.99 14.92
CA ALA A 289 -2.64 -47.65 15.24
C ALA A 289 -2.68 -46.71 14.02
N LEU A 290 -2.25 -47.18 12.84
CA LEU A 290 -2.33 -46.40 11.60
C LEU A 290 -3.78 -46.04 11.23
N LEU A 291 -4.73 -46.96 11.42
CA LEU A 291 -6.15 -46.69 11.17
C LEU A 291 -6.69 -45.61 12.12
N ALA A 292 -6.30 -45.65 13.40
CA ALA A 292 -6.69 -44.65 14.40
C ALA A 292 -6.16 -43.26 14.04
N VAL A 293 -4.87 -43.15 13.70
CA VAL A 293 -4.26 -41.87 13.30
C VAL A 293 -4.88 -41.33 12.01
N ASN A 294 -5.11 -42.19 11.01
CA ASN A 294 -5.77 -41.80 9.76
C ASN A 294 -7.21 -41.31 9.98
N LYS A 295 -7.93 -41.87 10.96
CA LYS A 295 -9.28 -41.42 11.33
C LYS A 295 -9.22 -40.00 11.89
N LEU A 296 -8.29 -39.72 12.82
CA LEU A 296 -8.11 -38.39 13.39
C LEU A 296 -7.70 -37.36 12.33
N MET A 297 -6.81 -37.71 11.41
CA MET A 297 -6.47 -36.83 10.28
C MET A 297 -7.69 -36.50 9.42
N LYS A 298 -8.56 -37.48 9.13
CA LYS A 298 -9.80 -37.24 8.38
C LYS A 298 -10.77 -36.34 9.13
N GLU A 299 -10.95 -36.56 10.43
CA GLU A 299 -11.81 -35.72 11.28
C GLU A 299 -11.34 -34.26 11.31
N LYS A 300 -10.02 -34.03 11.28
CA LYS A 300 -9.42 -32.70 11.22
C LYS A 300 -9.22 -32.15 9.80
N ASN A 301 -9.68 -32.88 8.77
CA ASN A 301 -9.53 -32.53 7.36
C ASN A 301 -8.06 -32.31 6.93
N VAL A 302 -7.13 -33.07 7.50
CA VAL A 302 -5.69 -33.01 7.24
C VAL A 302 -5.28 -34.05 6.20
N SER A 303 -4.43 -33.65 5.25
CA SER A 303 -3.88 -34.52 4.22
C SER A 303 -2.36 -34.64 4.36
N LEU A 304 -1.84 -35.86 4.20
CA LEU A 304 -0.41 -36.17 4.20
C LEU A 304 0.40 -35.38 3.16
N LYS A 305 -0.25 -34.95 2.07
CA LYS A 305 0.41 -34.20 0.98
C LYS A 305 0.66 -32.73 1.31
N ASN A 306 -0.01 -32.21 2.35
CA ASN A 306 -0.08 -30.78 2.68
C ASN A 306 0.09 -30.56 4.20
N LEU A 307 0.94 -31.35 4.85
CA LEU A 307 1.09 -31.32 6.32
C LEU A 307 1.72 -30.00 6.79
N GLU A 308 2.71 -29.53 6.06
CA GLU A 308 3.38 -28.25 6.25
C GLU A 308 2.45 -27.02 6.12
N LEU A 309 1.24 -27.20 5.56
CA LEU A 309 0.23 -26.14 5.49
C LEU A 309 -0.73 -26.13 6.69
N GLN A 310 -0.57 -27.05 7.64
CA GLN A 310 -1.41 -27.13 8.84
C GLN A 310 -0.87 -26.25 9.96
N LEU A 311 -1.75 -25.85 10.88
CA LEU A 311 -1.35 -25.10 12.06
C LEU A 311 -0.47 -25.97 13.00
N PRO A 312 0.56 -25.39 13.65
CA PRO A 312 1.41 -26.11 14.60
C PRO A 312 0.62 -26.86 15.68
N ASP A 313 -0.46 -26.28 16.20
CA ASP A 313 -1.29 -26.91 17.23
C ASP A 313 -1.98 -28.19 16.71
N THR A 314 -2.43 -28.18 15.45
CA THR A 314 -3.04 -29.34 14.80
C THR A 314 -2.02 -30.46 14.59
N LEU A 315 -0.80 -30.12 14.18
CA LEU A 315 0.28 -31.09 14.00
C LEU A 315 0.76 -31.66 15.33
N THR A 316 0.89 -30.83 16.36
CA THR A 316 1.28 -31.26 17.72
C THR A 316 0.29 -32.27 18.27
N GLU A 317 -1.01 -31.99 18.17
CA GLU A 317 -2.06 -32.90 18.61
C GLU A 317 -2.03 -34.24 17.85
N LEU A 318 -1.76 -34.22 16.54
CA LEU A 318 -1.61 -35.42 15.72
C LEU A 318 -0.37 -36.24 16.12
N ILE A 319 0.75 -35.58 16.40
CA ILE A 319 1.98 -36.22 16.87
C ILE A 319 1.78 -36.87 18.22
N ASP A 320 1.20 -36.15 19.19
CA ASP A 320 0.93 -36.67 20.53
C ASP A 320 0.00 -37.87 20.48
N PHE A 321 -1.08 -37.78 19.69
CA PHE A 321 -1.98 -38.91 19.48
C PHE A 321 -1.28 -40.11 18.84
N ALA A 322 -0.46 -39.90 17.81
CA ALA A 322 0.27 -40.97 17.14
C ALA A 322 1.32 -41.61 18.06
N LYS A 323 2.00 -40.83 18.90
CA LYS A 323 2.92 -41.34 19.93
C LYS A 323 2.20 -42.16 21.00
N LEU A 324 0.98 -41.78 21.38
CA LEU A 324 0.16 -42.58 22.29
C LEU A 324 -0.21 -43.95 21.71
N GLN A 325 -0.25 -44.10 20.39
CA GLN A 325 -0.47 -45.41 19.75
C GLN A 325 0.80 -46.29 19.68
N LEU A 326 1.98 -45.73 19.99
CA LEU A 326 3.24 -46.48 20.10
C LEU A 326 3.46 -47.09 21.50
N ALA A 327 2.75 -46.57 22.51
CA ALA A 327 2.78 -47.05 23.89
C ALA A 327 1.87 -48.27 24.08
#